data_AF-A0A1Q3L5F6-F1
#
_entry.id   AF-A0A1Q3L5F6-F1
#
_cell.length_a   1.000
_cell.length_b   1.000
_cell.length_c   1.000
_cell.angle_alpha   90.00
_cell.angle_beta   90.00
_cell.angle_gamma   90.00
#
_symmetry.space_group_name_H-M   'P 1'
#
loop_
_entity.id
_entity.type
_entity.pdbx_description
1 polymer ?
#
loop_
_entity_poly.entity_id
_entity_poly.type
_entity_poly.pdbx_seq_one_letter_code
_entity_poly.pdbx_strand_id
1 'polypeptide(L)' 'MRLGVLDIGSNTVHMLAADIHPGGRPLATASDRTVLRLMRYLTPEGAITESMVARKAATTRV' A
#
# COMPACT_ATOMS: atom_id res chain seq x y z
N MET A 1 -21.03 -0.97 -1.50
CA MET A 1 -19.94 -0.11 -2.01
C MET A 1 -18.64 -0.87 -1.94
N ARG A 2 -17.64 -0.54 -2.78
CA ARG A 2 -16.29 -1.12 -2.70
C ARG A 2 -15.33 -0.14 -2.04
N LEU A 3 -14.53 -0.61 -1.09
CA LEU A 3 -13.49 0.16 -0.42
C LEU A 3 -12.13 -0.48 -0.67
N GLY A 4 -11.16 0.35 -1.06
CA GLY A 4 -9.74 0.01 -1.02
C GLY A 4 -9.10 0.58 0.24
N VAL A 5 -8.38 -0.24 1.00
CA VAL A 5 -7.54 0.17 2.13
C VAL A 5 -6.10 -0.06 1.74
N LEU A 6 -5.26 0.97 1.90
CA LEU A 6 -3.83 0.90 1.68
C LEU A 6 -3.11 1.26 2.98
N ASP A 7 -2.36 0.30 3.51
CA ASP A 7 -1.50 0.49 4.68
C ASP A 7 -0.04 0.44 4.26
N ILE A 8 0.70 1.51 4.54
CA ILE A 8 2.09 1.71 4.11
C ILE A 8 2.99 1.69 5.34
N GLY A 9 3.60 0.53 5.59
CA GLY A 9 4.65 0.37 6.58
C GLY A 9 6.06 0.61 6.03
N SER A 10 7.03 0.70 6.94
CA SER A 10 8.44 0.90 6.57
C SER A 10 9.06 -0.30 5.84
N ASN A 11 8.47 -1.49 5.95
CA ASN A 11 8.96 -2.70 5.28
C ASN A 11 8.02 -3.21 4.20
N THR A 12 6.72 -3.02 4.37
CA THR A 12 5.68 -3.62 3.53
C THR A 12 4.54 -2.66 3.29
N VAL A 13 3.88 -2.84 2.15
CA VAL A 13 2.61 -2.23 1.83
C VAL A 13 1.56 -3.34 1.77
N HIS A 14 0.43 -3.10 2.40
CA HIS A 14 -0.72 -4.00 2.41
C HIS A 14 -1.89 -3.31 1.71
N MET A 15 -2.49 -3.99 0.73
CA MET A 15 -3.71 -3.55 0.06
C MET A 15 -4.84 -4.52 0.41
N LEU A 16 -6.02 -3.97 0.69
CA LEU A 16 -7.26 -4.73 0.87
C LEU A 16 -8.37 -4.09 0.05
N ALA A 17 -9.02 -4.87 -0.81
CA ALA A 17 -10.30 -4.52 -1.39
C ALA A 17 -11.41 -5.20 -0.59
N ALA A 18 -12.48 -4.48 -0.27
CA ALA A 18 -13.62 -5.01 0.48
C ALA A 18 -14.96 -4.48 -0.05
N ASP A 19 -15.97 -5.33 -0.04
CA ASP A 19 -17.36 -4.92 -0.20
C ASP A 19 -17.93 -4.50 1.17
N ILE A 20 -18.60 -3.35 1.18
CA ILE A 20 -19.16 -2.73 2.39
C ILE A 20 -20.62 -2.37 2.17
N HIS A 21 -21.41 -2.60 3.21
CA HIS A 21 -22.85 -2.32 3.28
C HIS A 21 -23.14 -1.63 4.62
N PRO A 22 -24.04 -0.63 4.68
CA PRO A 22 -24.39 0.03 5.93
C PRO A 22 -24.81 -0.96 7.02
N GLY A 23 -24.28 -0.81 8.24
CA GLY A 23 -24.56 -1.70 9.38
C GLY A 23 -23.93 -3.10 9.31
N GLY A 24 -23.34 -3.48 8.18
CA GLY A 24 -22.63 -4.74 8.00
C GLY A 24 -21.12 -4.63 8.26
N ARG A 25 -20.47 -5.77 8.55
CA ARG A 25 -19.01 -5.83 8.58
C ARG A 25 -18.44 -5.83 7.15
N PRO A 26 -17.28 -5.18 6.90
CA PRO A 26 -16.60 -5.26 5.62
C PRO A 26 -16.28 -6.72 5.25
N LEU A 27 -16.52 -7.09 4.00
CA LEU A 27 -16.18 -8.41 3.45
C LEU A 27 -15.00 -8.26 2.51
N ALA A 28 -13.85 -8.83 2.87
CA ALA A 28 -12.66 -8.82 2.03
C ALA A 28 -12.91 -9.55 0.70
N THR A 29 -12.56 -8.92 -0.41
CA THR A 29 -12.69 -9.48 -1.76
C THR A 29 -11.34 -9.77 -2.40
N ALA A 30 -10.30 -9.00 -2.05
CA ALA A 30 -8.93 -9.26 -2.46
C ALA A 30 -7.95 -8.64 -1.47
N SER A 31 -6.76 -9.21 -1.36
CA SER A 31 -5.65 -8.62 -0.60
C SER A 31 -4.34 -8.83 -1.34
N ASP A 32 -3.46 -7.85 -1.27
CA ASP A 32 -2.08 -7.98 -1.74
C ASP A 32 -1.08 -7.47 -0.70
N ARG A 33 0.11 -8.06 -0.72
CA ARG A 33 1.24 -7.63 0.12
C ARG A 33 2.47 -7.48 -0.74
N THR A 34 3.04 -6.28 -0.69
CA THR A 34 4.24 -5.95 -1.43
C THR A 34 5.36 -5.52 -0.49
N VAL A 35 6.56 -6.06 -0.70
CA VAL A 35 7.77 -5.63 0.02
C VAL A 35 8.23 -4.26 -0.49
N LEU A 36 8.51 -3.34 0.43
CA LEU A 36 8.96 -1.97 0.15
C LEU A 36 10.39 -1.71 0.67
N ARG A 37 10.60 -1.87 2.00
CA ARG A 37 11.82 -1.47 2.73
C ARG A 37 12.14 0.04 2.57
N LEU A 38 11.16 0.88 2.91
CA LEU A 38 11.18 2.33 2.81
C LEU A 38 12.43 2.99 3.41
N MET A 39 12.92 2.46 4.54
CA MET A 39 14.09 3.03 5.22
C MET A 39 15.36 3.04 4.37
N ARG A 40 15.45 2.20 3.33
CA ARG A 40 16.58 2.20 2.37
C ARG A 40 16.55 3.39 1.41
N TYR A 41 15.46 4.14 1.41
CA TYR A 41 15.19 5.24 0.50
C TYR A 41 15.05 6.58 1.22
N LEU A 42 15.47 6.66 2.48
CA LEU A 42 15.52 7.93 3.20
C LEU A 42 16.82 8.67 2.89
N THR A 43 16.74 9.98 2.66
CA THR A 43 17.90 10.87 2.66
C THR A 43 18.39 11.08 4.11
N PRO A 44 19.60 11.62 4.32
CA PRO A 44 20.08 11.96 5.65
C PRO A 44 19.15 12.92 6.42
N GLU A 45 18.37 13.72 5.71
CA GLU A 45 17.40 14.69 6.25
C GLU A 45 16.03 14.05 6.55
N GLY A 46 15.86 12.75 6.28
CA GLY A 46 14.63 12.00 6.52
C GLY A 46 13.59 12.11 5.41
N ALA A 47 13.92 12.70 4.26
CA ALA A 47 13.03 12.74 3.10
C ALA A 47 13.06 11.41 2.33
N ILE A 48 11.98 11.07 1.63
CA ILE A 48 11.93 9.89 0.76
C ILE A 48 12.52 10.26 -0.62
N THR A 49 13.45 9.44 -1.12
CA THR A 49 14.08 9.67 -2.43
C THR A 49 13.13 9.39 -3.60
N GLU A 50 13.28 10.15 -4.70
CA GLU A 50 12.50 9.95 -5.94
C GLU A 50 12.70 8.55 -6.55
N SER A 51 13.88 7.95 -6.34
CA SER A 51 14.19 6.58 -6.80
C SER A 51 13.20 5.54 -6.27
N MET A 52 12.65 5.76 -5.07
CA MET A 52 11.62 4.91 -4.48
C MET A 52 10.31 5.01 -5.25
N VAL A 53 9.89 6.24 -5.54
CA VAL A 53 8.63 6.56 -6.23
C VAL A 53 8.65 5.94 -7.63
N ALA A 54 9.75 6.11 -8.37
CA ALA A 54 9.92 5.53 -9.70
C ALA A 54 9.82 4.00 -9.70
N ARG A 55 10.42 3.33 -8.69
CA ARG A 55 10.41 1.87 -8.58
C ARG A 55 9.01 1.30 -8.29
N LYS A 56 8.18 2.01 -7.51
CA LYS A 56 6.84 1.53 -7.14
C LYS A 56 5.76 1.89 -8.15
N ALA A 57 5.91 2.98 -8.91
CA ALA A 57 5.01 3.30 -10.02
C ALA A 57 4.95 2.19 -11.09
N ALA A 58 6.01 1.40 -11.25
CA ALA A 58 6.05 0.26 -12.18
C ALA A 58 5.37 -1.03 -11.64
N THR A 59 4.94 -1.06 -10.37
CA THR A 59 4.42 -2.27 -9.70
C THR A 59 2.91 -2.21 -9.43
N THR A 60 2.13 -1.56 -10.28
CA THR A 60 0.66 -1.63 -10.17
C THR A 60 0.17 -2.85 -10.96
N ARG A 61 -0.10 -3.96 -10.26
CA ARG A 61 -0.93 -5.04 -10.79
C ARG A 61 -2.34 -4.80 -10.30
N VAL A 62 -3.24 -4.48 -11.23
CA VAL A 62 -4.70 -4.55 -11.05
C VAL A 62 -5.19 -5.95 -11.41
#